data_AF-A0A962VBF8-F1
#
_entry.id   AF-A0A962VBF8-F1
#
_cell.length_a   1.000
_cell.length_b   1.000
_cell.length_c   1.000
_cell.angle_alpha   90.00
_cell.angle_beta   90.00
_cell.angle_gamma   90.00
#
_symmetry.space_group_name_H-M   'P 1'
#
loop_
_entity.id
_entity.type
_entity.pdbx_description
1 polymer ?
#
loop_
_entity_poly.entity_id
_entity_poly.type
_entity_poly.pdbx_seq_one_letter_code
_entity_poly.pdbx_strand_id
1 'polypeptide(L)' 'MTIEAIEMNEQGRIVIPAHLRKSLGLHGKQKLAIWLADGKLIIEK' A
#
# COMPACT_ATOMS: atom_id res chain seq x y z
N MET A 1 2.19 3.77 -16.48
CA MET A 1 2.32 2.94 -15.27
C MET A 1 3.52 3.45 -14.51
N THR A 2 3.34 3.96 -13.30
CA THR A 2 4.44 4.43 -12.46
C THR A 2 4.75 3.35 -11.43
N ILE A 3 6.02 2.97 -11.33
CA ILE A 3 6.51 2.02 -10.33
C ILE A 3 7.40 2.82 -9.38
N GLU A 4 7.05 2.81 -8.10
CA GLU A 4 7.82 3.46 -7.04
C GLU A 4 8.39 2.38 -6.12
N ALA A 5 9.70 2.42 -5.89
CA ALA A 5 10.32 1.59 -4.87
C ALA A 5 10.02 2.19 -3.49
N ILE A 6 9.45 1.38 -2.59
CA ILE A 6 9.15 1.77 -1.22
C ILE A 6 9.96 0.86 -0.31
N GLU A 7 10.83 1.45 0.51
CA GLU A 7 11.57 0.70 1.51
C GLU A 7 10.66 0.30 2.68
N MET A 8 10.86 -0.94 3.14
CA MET A 8 10.24 -1.44 4.35
C MET A 8 11.07 -0.97 5.55
N ASN A 9 10.42 -0.43 6.57
CA ASN A 9 11.12 -0.07 7.79
C ASN A 9 11.51 -1.32 8.62
N GLU A 10 12.29 -1.12 9.69
CA GLU A 10 12.76 -2.20 10.56
C GLU A 10 11.64 -3.02 11.24
N GLN A 11 10.43 -2.47 11.31
CA GLN A 11 9.25 -3.12 11.88
C GLN A 11 8.44 -3.90 10.84
N GLY A 12 8.93 -4.02 9.61
CA GLY A 12 8.24 -4.71 8.53
C GLY A 12 7.07 -3.92 7.93
N ARG A 13 7.03 -2.59 8.10
CA ARG A 13 5.94 -1.73 7.63
C ARG A 13 6.37 -0.98 6.36
N ILE A 14 5.46 -0.90 5.40
CA ILE A 14 5.55 0.00 4.26
C ILE A 14 4.62 1.21 4.47
N VAL A 15 5.07 2.39 4.04
CA VAL A 15 4.27 3.61 4.11
C VAL A 15 3.74 3.91 2.72
N ILE A 16 2.41 3.92 2.55
CA ILE A 16 1.80 4.35 1.29
C ILE A 16 2.01 5.87 1.15
N PRO A 17 2.69 6.33 0.09
CA PRO A 17 2.92 7.75 -0.19
C PRO A 17 1.63 8.58 -0.23
N ALA A 18 1.73 9.86 0.12
CA ALA A 18 0.58 10.74 0.27
C ALA A 18 -0.23 10.91 -1.04
N HIS A 19 0.45 11.00 -2.19
CA HIS A 19 -0.21 11.11 -3.49
C HIS A 19 -0.97 9.84 -3.85
N LEU A 20 -0.39 8.66 -3.63
CA LEU A 20 -1.07 7.37 -3.86
C LEU A 20 -2.29 7.21 -2.93
N ARG A 21 -2.17 7.58 -1.65
CA ARG A 21 -3.32 7.60 -0.73
C ARG A 21 -4.45 8.48 -1.24
N LYS A 22 -4.13 9.67 -1.77
CA LYS A 22 -5.12 10.61 -2.33
C LYS A 22 -5.79 10.04 -3.59
N SER A 23 -5.00 9.47 -4.51
CA SER A 23 -5.51 8.85 -5.73
C SER A 23 -6.41 7.63 -5.45
N LEU A 24 -6.09 6.85 -4.43
CA LEU A 24 -6.86 5.68 -4.01
C LEU A 24 -8.03 6.02 -3.04
N GLY A 25 -8.16 7.27 -2.61
CA GLY A 25 -9.20 7.69 -1.67
C GLY A 25 -9.13 6.97 -0.32
N LEU A 26 -7.92 6.72 0.18
CA LEU A 26 -7.68 6.03 1.44
C LEU A 26 -7.69 7.01 2.62
N HIS A 27 -8.38 6.64 3.70
CA HIS A 27 -8.50 7.45 4.90
C HIS A 27 -7.87 6.79 6.12
N GLY A 28 -7.55 7.60 7.14
CA GLY A 28 -7.00 7.09 8.40
C GLY A 28 -7.94 6.10 9.08
N LYS A 29 -7.39 5.02 9.65
CA LYS A 29 -8.11 3.93 10.33
C LYS A 29 -9.06 3.10 9.45
N GLN A 30 -9.08 3.33 8.15
CA GLN A 30 -9.81 2.50 7.20
C GLN A 30 -9.24 1.07 7.20
N LYS A 31 -10.11 0.06 7.17
CA LYS A 31 -9.69 -1.33 6.94
C LYS A 31 -9.39 -1.51 5.46
N LEU A 32 -8.30 -2.21 5.15
CA LEU A 32 -7.91 -2.58 3.80
C LEU A 32 -7.91 -4.09 3.69
N ALA A 33 -8.31 -4.58 2.52
CA ALA A 33 -8.22 -5.98 2.20
C ALA A 33 -6.82 -6.27 1.64
N ILE A 34 -6.24 -7.40 2.05
CA ILE A 34 -4.89 -7.82 1.69
C ILE A 34 -4.97 -9.26 1.20
N TRP A 35 -4.36 -9.53 0.06
CA TRP A 35 -4.18 -10.90 -0.44
C TRP A 35 -2.86 -11.07 -1.17
N LEU A 36 -2.46 -12.33 -1.29
CA LEU A 36 -1.29 -12.77 -2.03
C LEU A 36 -1.76 -13.40 -3.34
N ALA A 37 -1.27 -12.89 -4.46
CA ALA A 37 -1.51 -13.45 -5.78
C ALA A 37 -0.22 -13.34 -6.60
N ASP A 38 0.20 -14.44 -7.24
CA ASP A 38 1.37 -14.49 -8.13
C ASP A 38 2.66 -13.91 -7.50
N GLY A 39 2.87 -14.17 -6.19
CA GLY A 39 4.02 -13.64 -5.45
C GLY A 39 3.96 -12.14 -5.15
N LYS A 40 2.83 -11.48 -5.42
CA LYS A 40 2.59 -10.07 -5.15
C LYS A 40 1.64 -9.91 -3.98
N LEU A 41 1.92 -8.92 -3.14
CA LEU A 41 0.98 -8.42 -2.14
C LEU A 41 0.07 -7.39 -2.81
N ILE A 42 -1.22 -7.65 -2.83
CA ILE A 42 -2.23 -6.73 -3.36
C ILE A 42 -2.98 -6.13 -2.17
N ILE A 43 -3.16 -4.81 -2.20
CA ILE A 43 -3.88 -4.05 -1.18
C ILE A 43 -5.03 -3.34 -1.87
N GLU A 44 -6.26 -3.63 -1.45
CA GLU A 44 -7.46 -2.98 -1.95
C GLU A 44 -8.28 -2.37 -0.81
N LYS A 45 -9.19 -1.47 -1.20
CA LYS A 45 -10.12 -0.79 -0.30
C LYS A 45 -11.21 -1.73 0.20
#